data_AF-A0A7V1JJK2-F1
#
_entry.id   AF-A0A7V1JJK2-F1
#
_cell.length_a   1.000
_cell.length_b   1.000
_cell.length_c   1.000
_cell.angle_alpha   90.00
_cell.angle_beta   90.00
_cell.angle_gamma   90.00
#
_symmetry.space_group_name_H-M   'P 1'
#
loop_
_entity.id
_entity.type
_entity.pdbx_description
1 polymer ?
#
loop_
_entity_poly.entity_id
_entity_poly.type
_entity_poly.pdbx_seq_one_letter_code
_entity_poly.pdbx_strand_id
1 'polypeptide(L)'
;MELRTYWKILIRRWWLVVAPVLVVAVHTVVTYHPPPPTYQVVMRFAAGTIPAGLSLDYDRYYHWLTSEYVANGLADVAETGAFAQAVAARLAAEGLRVDPAAVQGAIV
;
A
#
# COMPACT_ATOMS: atom_id res chain seq x y z
N MET A 1 1.07 -51.13 31.09
CA MET A 1 -0.17 -51.57 30.42
C MET A 1 -1.14 -50.42 30.08
N GLU A 2 -0.75 -49.15 30.23
CA GLU A 2 -1.67 -48.04 29.96
C GLU A 2 -1.67 -47.55 28.50
N LEU A 3 -0.51 -47.58 27.82
CA LEU A 3 -0.38 -47.09 26.44
C LEU A 3 -1.28 -47.83 25.44
N ARG A 4 -1.45 -49.15 25.62
CA ARG A 4 -2.33 -49.98 24.77
C ARG A 4 -3.80 -49.63 24.95
N THR A 5 -4.20 -49.17 26.14
CA THR A 5 -5.57 -48.73 26.44
C THR A 5 -5.84 -47.37 25.82
N TYR A 6 -4.92 -46.42 25.94
CA TYR A 6 -5.01 -45.13 25.25
C TYR A 6 -5.05 -45.29 23.73
N TRP A 7 -4.23 -46.19 23.17
CA TRP A 7 -4.21 -46.48 21.73
C TRP A 7 -5.55 -47.04 21.21
N LYS A 8 -6.20 -47.93 21.97
CA LYS A 8 -7.55 -48.43 21.65
C LYS A 8 -8.61 -47.32 21.70
N ILE A 9 -8.52 -46.40 22.67
CA ILE A 9 -9.45 -45.26 22.78
C ILE A 9 -9.25 -44.31 21.60
N LEU A 10 -8.00 -44.02 21.24
CA LEU A 10 -7.64 -43.16 20.12
C LEU A 10 -8.17 -43.73 18.79
N ILE A 11 -7.96 -45.03 18.52
CA ILE A 11 -8.46 -45.67 17.30
C ILE A 11 -10.00 -45.78 17.28
N ARG A 12 -10.66 -45.87 18.44
CA ARG A 12 -12.13 -45.94 18.50
C ARG A 12 -12.81 -44.57 18.43
N ARG A 13 -12.10 -43.50 18.77
CA ARG A 13 -12.63 -42.12 18.85
C ARG A 13 -11.87 -41.11 17.97
N TRP A 14 -11.07 -41.57 17.01
CA TRP A 14 -10.31 -40.72 16.07
C TRP A 14 -11.21 -39.69 15.35
N TRP A 15 -12.47 -40.06 15.10
CA TRP A 15 -13.47 -39.19 14.49
C TRP A 15 -13.77 -37.93 15.32
N LEU A 16 -13.58 -37.92 16.64
CA LEU A 16 -13.73 -36.72 17.47
C LEU A 16 -12.69 -35.65 17.13
N VAL A 17 -11.53 -36.06 16.61
CA VAL A 17 -10.47 -35.15 16.16
C VAL A 17 -10.67 -34.82 14.69
N VAL A 18 -10.99 -35.81 13.86
CA VAL A 18 -11.10 -35.60 12.41
C VAL A 18 -12.36 -34.83 12.02
N ALA A 19 -13.48 -35.03 12.71
CA ALA A 19 -14.72 -34.32 12.41
C ALA A 19 -14.58 -32.78 12.48
N PRO A 20 -14.09 -32.16 13.57
CA PRO A 20 -13.94 -30.71 13.62
C PRO A 20 -12.93 -30.19 12.58
N VAL A 21 -11.84 -30.93 12.33
CA VAL A 21 -10.86 -30.57 11.30
C VAL A 21 -11.50 -30.58 9.91
N LEU A 22 -12.29 -31.61 9.58
CA LEU A 22 -13.02 -31.69 8.31
C LEU A 22 -14.04 -30.55 8.18
N VAL A 23 -14.77 -30.24 9.24
CA VAL A 23 -15.75 -29.14 9.22
C VAL A 23 -15.07 -27.82 8.91
N VAL A 24 -13.96 -27.51 9.58
CA VAL A 24 -13.20 -26.27 9.34
C VAL A 24 -12.60 -26.27 7.93
N ALA A 25 -12.04 -27.39 7.47
CA ALA A 25 -11.47 -27.51 6.13
C ALA A 25 -12.53 -27.27 5.05
N VAL A 26 -13.68 -27.95 5.13
CA VAL A 26 -14.79 -27.76 4.19
C VAL A 26 -15.31 -26.33 4.26
N HIS A 27 -15.51 -25.79 5.46
CA HIS A 27 -15.97 -24.41 5.62
C HIS A 27 -15.00 -23.41 4.99
N THR A 28 -13.69 -23.61 5.17
CA THR A 28 -12.66 -22.76 4.58
C THR A 28 -12.69 -22.85 3.06
N VAL A 29 -12.74 -24.05 2.48
CA VAL A 29 -12.79 -24.22 1.02
C VAL A 29 -14.06 -23.61 0.42
N VAL A 30 -15.20 -23.74 1.09
CA VAL A 30 -16.49 -23.19 0.61
C VAL A 30 -16.55 -21.67 0.74
N THR A 31 -15.93 -21.10 1.79
CA THR A 31 -15.96 -19.64 2.03
C THR A 31 -14.73 -18.91 1.51
N TYR A 32 -13.74 -19.62 0.97
CA TYR A 32 -12.53 -19.02 0.45
C TYR A 32 -12.83 -18.12 -0.75
N HIS A 33 -12.60 -16.82 -0.56
CA HIS A 33 -12.60 -15.84 -1.64
C HIS A 33 -11.16 -15.43 -1.87
N PRO A 34 -10.62 -15.63 -3.08
CA PRO A 34 -9.26 -15.18 -3.39
C PRO A 34 -9.19 -13.65 -3.22
N PRO A 35 -8.15 -13.13 -2.55
CA PRO A 35 -8.00 -11.69 -2.39
C PRO A 35 -7.87 -11.03 -3.77
N PRO A 36 -8.44 -9.81 -3.96
CA PRO A 36 -8.30 -9.09 -5.22
C PRO A 36 -6.81 -8.78 -5.47
N PRO A 37 -6.37 -8.76 -6.74
CA PRO A 37 -5.00 -8.39 -7.07
C PRO A 37 -4.72 -6.93 -6.66
N THR A 38 -3.58 -6.71 -6.04
CA THR A 38 -3.09 -5.37 -5.71
C THR A 38 -2.01 -4.95 -6.70
N TYR A 39 -2.07 -3.70 -7.14
CA TYR A 39 -1.09 -3.10 -8.05
C TYR A 39 -0.34 -2.01 -7.30
N GLN A 40 1.00 -2.04 -7.37
CA GLN A 40 1.84 -1.01 -6.79
C GLN A 40 2.68 -0.35 -7.90
N VAL A 41 2.70 0.97 -7.89
CA VAL A 41 3.56 1.77 -8.76
C VAL A 41 4.45 2.64 -7.87
N VAL A 42 5.75 2.66 -8.16
CA VAL A 42 6.70 3.52 -7.47
C VAL A 42 7.14 4.61 -8.42
N MET A 43 6.89 5.86 -8.04
CA MET A 43 7.35 7.05 -8.78
C MET A 43 8.42 7.75 -7.97
N ARG A 44 9.49 8.19 -8.64
CA ARG A 44 10.55 9.01 -8.04
C ARG A 44 10.57 10.35 -8.75
N PHE A 45 10.41 11.43 -7.99
CA PHE A 45 10.40 12.79 -8.51
C PHE A 45 11.72 13.47 -8.22
N ALA A 46 12.16 14.31 -9.17
CA ALA A 46 13.23 15.26 -8.97
C ALA A 46 12.64 16.65 -9.27
N ALA A 47 12.79 17.57 -8.32
CA ALA A 47 12.33 18.95 -8.46
C ALA A 47 13.51 19.90 -8.23
N GLY A 48 13.51 21.01 -8.95
CA GLY A 48 14.58 22.00 -8.88
C GLY A 48 14.23 23.22 -9.71
N THR A 49 15.13 24.21 -9.69
CA THR A 49 14.97 25.46 -10.43
C THR A 49 15.94 25.52 -11.60
N ILE A 50 15.59 26.27 -12.64
CA ILE A 50 16.52 26.55 -13.74
C ILE A 50 17.60 27.51 -13.19
N PRO A 51 18.90 27.22 -13.36
CA PRO A 51 19.96 28.10 -12.88
C PRO A 51 19.85 29.48 -13.54
N ALA A 52 19.88 30.55 -12.75
CA ALA A 52 19.68 31.92 -13.23
C ALA A 52 20.87 32.50 -14.06
N GLY A 53 21.82 31.68 -14.49
CA GLY A 53 22.98 32.13 -15.29
C GLY A 53 23.93 33.08 -14.55
N LEU A 54 24.00 32.96 -13.22
CA LEU A 54 24.74 33.87 -12.35
C LEU A 54 26.25 33.64 -12.43
N SER A 55 27.04 34.69 -12.16
CA SER A 55 28.51 34.60 -12.16
C SER A 55 29.01 33.60 -11.11
N LEU A 56 30.23 33.11 -11.26
CA LEU A 56 30.87 32.21 -10.30
C LEU A 56 31.04 32.84 -8.91
N ASP A 57 31.14 34.16 -8.86
CA ASP A 57 31.30 34.95 -7.63
C ASP A 57 29.96 35.25 -6.94
N TYR A 58 28.84 34.89 -7.58
CA TYR A 58 27.51 35.11 -7.02
C TYR A 58 27.18 34.05 -5.96
N ASP A 59 26.58 34.49 -4.86
CA ASP A 59 26.20 33.62 -3.76
C ASP A 59 25.14 32.60 -4.20
N ARG A 60 25.54 31.32 -4.20
CA ARG A 60 24.68 30.20 -4.60
C ARG A 60 23.78 29.72 -3.47
N TYR A 61 23.97 30.21 -2.24
CA TYR A 61 23.24 29.79 -1.06
C TYR A 61 21.73 29.86 -1.26
N TYR A 62 21.21 30.99 -1.72
CA TYR A 62 19.76 31.17 -1.89
C TYR A 62 19.15 30.31 -3.00
N HIS A 63 19.87 30.03 -4.07
CA HIS A 63 19.38 29.17 -5.15
C HIS A 63 19.35 27.69 -4.76
N TRP A 64 20.39 27.26 -4.03
CA TRP A 64 20.41 25.94 -3.43
C TRP A 64 19.25 25.79 -2.43
N LEU A 65 19.12 26.74 -1.50
CA LEU A 65 18.07 26.75 -0.48
C LEU A 65 16.66 26.76 -1.09
N THR A 66 16.44 27.57 -2.13
CA THR A 66 15.16 27.59 -2.85
C THR A 66 14.86 26.24 -3.49
N SER A 67 15.86 25.59 -4.09
CA SER A 67 15.67 24.28 -4.72
C SER A 67 15.34 23.20 -3.69
N GLU A 68 15.95 23.26 -2.49
CA GLU A 68 15.61 22.39 -1.37
C GLU A 68 14.17 22.61 -0.89
N TYR A 69 13.74 23.86 -0.70
CA TYR A 69 12.35 24.16 -0.32
C TYR A 69 11.33 23.72 -1.36
N VAL A 70 11.64 23.84 -2.66
CA VAL A 70 10.76 23.37 -3.73
C VAL A 70 10.64 21.85 -3.70
N ALA A 71 11.75 21.13 -3.52
CA ALA A 71 11.75 19.67 -3.44
C ALA A 71 10.98 19.18 -2.20
N ASN A 72 11.22 19.78 -1.03
CA ASN A 72 10.51 19.42 0.20
C ASN A 72 9.03 19.78 0.12
N GLY A 73 8.70 20.99 -0.37
CA GLY A 73 7.32 21.42 -0.53
C GLY A 73 6.51 20.55 -1.50
N LEU A 74 7.15 19.99 -2.54
CA LEU A 74 6.50 19.02 -3.41
C LEU A 74 6.14 17.73 -2.67
N ALA A 75 7.05 17.22 -1.83
CA ALA A 75 6.78 16.04 -1.01
C ALA A 75 5.61 16.30 -0.03
N ASP A 76 5.65 17.41 0.69
CA ASP A 76 4.61 17.79 1.65
C ASP A 76 3.24 17.95 0.98
N VAL A 77 3.18 18.62 -0.17
CA VAL A 77 1.92 18.84 -0.90
C VAL A 77 1.35 17.53 -1.42
N ALA A 78 2.18 16.58 -1.86
CA ALA A 78 1.72 15.30 -2.40
C ALA A 78 0.89 14.49 -1.39
N GLU A 79 1.17 14.59 -0.09
CA GLU A 79 0.44 13.89 0.97
C GLU A 79 -0.92 14.54 1.32
N THR A 80 -1.17 15.75 0.81
CA THR A 80 -2.39 16.50 1.13
C THR A 80 -3.60 16.07 0.29
N GLY A 81 -4.80 16.30 0.84
CA GLY A 81 -6.05 16.08 0.11
C GLY A 81 -6.21 16.99 -1.12
N ALA A 82 -5.57 18.16 -1.15
CA ALA A 82 -5.62 19.07 -2.30
C ALA A 82 -4.94 18.46 -3.54
N PHE A 83 -3.80 17.81 -3.34
CA PHE A 83 -3.13 17.07 -4.42
C PHE A 83 -3.99 15.92 -4.93
N ALA A 84 -4.56 15.12 -4.02
CA ALA A 84 -5.44 14.01 -4.38
C ALA A 84 -6.69 14.45 -5.16
N GLN A 85 -7.29 15.59 -4.79
CA GLN A 85 -8.40 16.20 -5.53
C GLN A 85 -7.97 16.64 -6.94
N ALA A 86 -6.79 17.27 -7.07
CA ALA A 86 -6.27 17.68 -8.37
C ALA A 86 -6.02 16.49 -9.31
N VAL A 87 -5.46 15.38 -8.77
CA VAL A 87 -5.28 14.14 -9.52
C VAL A 87 -6.62 13.55 -9.96
N ALA A 88 -7.58 13.44 -9.05
CA ALA A 88 -8.91 12.91 -9.37
C ALA A 88 -9.63 13.76 -10.44
N ALA A 89 -9.52 15.09 -10.36
CA ALA A 89 -10.08 15.99 -11.36
C ALA A 89 -9.41 15.83 -12.73
N ARG A 90 -8.08 15.67 -12.76
CA ARG A 90 -7.30 15.44 -13.99
C ARG A 90 -7.69 14.12 -14.65
N LEU A 91 -7.89 13.06 -13.88
CA LEU A 91 -8.33 11.74 -14.36
C LEU A 91 -9.78 11.76 -14.83
N ALA A 92 -10.66 12.49 -14.13
CA ALA A 92 -12.06 12.63 -14.52
C ALA A 92 -12.20 13.30 -15.90
N ALA A 93 -11.33 14.25 -16.23
CA ALA A 93 -11.27 14.86 -17.56
C ALA A 93 -10.88 13.86 -18.67
N GLU A 94 -10.21 12.76 -18.31
CA GLU A 94 -9.87 11.66 -19.21
C GLU A 94 -10.89 10.50 -19.15
N GLY A 95 -12.00 10.69 -18.44
CA GLY A 95 -13.08 9.70 -18.29
C GLY A 95 -12.86 8.67 -17.18
N LEU A 96 -11.81 8.82 -16.38
CA LEU A 96 -11.47 7.91 -15.27
C LEU A 96 -11.97 8.49 -13.95
N ARG A 97 -12.88 7.76 -13.27
CA ARG A 97 -13.41 8.17 -11.96
C ARG A 97 -12.64 7.47 -10.85
N VAL A 98 -12.05 8.25 -9.96
CA VAL A 98 -11.34 7.78 -8.76
C VAL A 98 -11.74 8.64 -7.57
N ASP A 99 -11.92 8.03 -6.40
CA ASP A 99 -12.15 8.75 -5.15
C ASP A 99 -10.86 9.44 -4.69
N PRO A 100 -10.84 10.77 -4.48
CA PRO A 100 -9.68 11.46 -3.92
C PRO A 100 -9.15 10.84 -2.62
N ALA A 101 -10.02 10.33 -1.75
CA ALA A 101 -9.59 9.68 -0.51
C ALA A 101 -8.79 8.39 -0.78
N ALA A 102 -9.15 7.65 -1.83
CA ALA A 102 -8.40 6.47 -2.26
C ALA A 102 -7.03 6.83 -2.85
N VAL A 103 -6.91 7.96 -3.55
CA VAL A 103 -5.61 8.47 -4.04
C VAL A 103 -4.73 8.87 -2.85
N GLN A 104 -5.27 9.65 -1.90
CA GLN A 104 -4.50 10.12 -0.75
C GLN A 104 -4.02 8.96 0.12
N GLY A 105 -4.89 7.99 0.41
CA GLY A 105 -4.53 6.81 1.22
C GLY A 105 -3.54 5.86 0.56
N ALA A 106 -3.24 6.04 -0.73
CA ALA A 106 -2.27 5.25 -1.47
C ALA A 106 -0.86 5.89 -1.54
N ILE A 107 -0.70 7.13 -1.06
CA ILE A 107 0.59 7.83 -0.99
C ILE A 107 1.22 7.49 0.37
N VAL A 108 2.44 6.92 0.33
CA VAL A 108 3.21 6.42 1.49
C VAL A 108 4.62 6.99 1.46
#